data_AF-A0A3N0XNB3-F1
#
_entry.id   AF-A0A3N0XNB3-F1
#
_cell.length_a   1.000
_cell.length_b   1.000
_cell.length_c   1.000
_cell.angle_alpha   90.00
_cell.angle_beta   90.00
_cell.angle_gamma   90.00
#
_symmetry.space_group_name_H-M   'P 1'
#
loop_
_entity.id
_entity.type
_entity.pdbx_description
1 polymer ?
#
loop_
_entity_poly.entity_id
_entity_poly.type
_entity_poly.pdbx_seq_one_letter_code
_entity_poly.pdbx_strand_id
1 'polypeptide(L)'
;MEDDHKIVSTCTMNVHKFPFDTQTCHITVSSINHSDKEIKLVPASNSSKATQVARESILTQGEWEFLNISVSKEIDIYEGQTFDRIMYTISVRRMPLMHFINFQLPILFFLIVDLASFFIPDRGEKLCFKVTVLLGISVLMLILNDILPSKSHRCPLIATYVIVIFSFMLLSLLETILVIYLINMSSEQDTKRVQRPEDLSSETDKCKGDSSDHISYSGVEAPLESLMLKEIYSKEKMNDMHLLQLILEELQTIKQTLVPHTLNAQTGQKYWLRMVKCINRLFFVVYLISISLFLGFMFREWKVE
;
A
#
# COMPACT_ATOMS: atom_id res chain seq x y z
N MET A 1 1.01 16.57 -53.80
CA MET A 1 1.85 16.81 -52.62
C MET A 1 1.05 17.76 -51.76
N GLU A 2 0.27 17.25 -50.82
CA GLU A 2 -0.25 18.07 -49.73
C GLU A 2 0.96 18.34 -48.83
N ASP A 3 1.43 19.58 -48.81
CA ASP A 3 2.42 20.01 -47.84
C ASP A 3 1.72 20.07 -46.48
N ASP A 4 1.95 19.06 -45.65
CA ASP A 4 1.42 19.00 -44.28
C ASP A 4 2.04 20.14 -43.45
N HIS A 5 1.31 21.26 -43.35
CA HIS A 5 1.70 22.35 -42.48
C HIS A 5 1.45 21.98 -41.00
N LYS A 6 2.51 21.63 -40.28
CA LYS A 6 2.46 21.34 -38.85
C LYS A 6 2.54 22.62 -38.02
N ILE A 7 1.50 22.89 -37.22
CA ILE A 7 1.46 23.99 -36.25
C ILE A 7 1.72 23.42 -34.84
N VAL A 8 2.65 24.03 -34.11
CA VAL A 8 2.92 23.72 -32.70
C VAL A 8 2.58 24.95 -31.87
N SER A 9 1.72 24.78 -30.87
CA SER A 9 1.32 25.85 -29.95
C SER A 9 1.35 25.36 -28.50
N THR A 10 1.51 26.31 -27.58
CA THR A 10 1.50 26.02 -26.14
C THR A 10 0.11 26.30 -25.59
N CYS A 11 -0.47 25.31 -24.90
CA CYS A 11 -1.79 25.41 -24.27
C CYS A 11 -1.68 24.98 -22.80
N THR A 12 -2.41 25.66 -21.92
CA THR A 12 -2.52 25.26 -20.52
C THR A 12 -3.61 24.18 -20.41
N MET A 13 -3.23 22.98 -19.95
CA MET A 13 -4.16 21.86 -19.83
C MET A 13 -4.72 21.77 -18.41
N ASN A 14 -6.03 21.52 -18.30
CA ASN A 14 -6.68 21.25 -17.03
C ASN A 14 -6.90 19.74 -16.87
N VAL A 15 -6.01 19.08 -16.12
CA VAL A 15 -6.06 17.61 -15.90
C VAL A 15 -6.81 17.22 -14.62
N HIS A 16 -7.60 18.13 -14.03
CA HIS A 16 -8.25 17.87 -12.74
C HIS A 16 -9.15 16.62 -12.78
N LYS A 17 -9.93 16.42 -13.85
CA LYS A 17 -10.86 15.28 -14.04
C LYS A 17 -10.27 14.11 -14.85
N PHE A 18 -8.95 14.02 -14.98
CA PHE A 18 -8.31 12.93 -15.74
C PHE A 18 -8.74 11.53 -15.25
N PRO A 19 -8.98 10.53 -16.14
CA PRO A 19 -8.93 10.59 -17.61
C PRO A 19 -10.18 11.10 -18.36
N PHE A 20 -11.20 11.64 -17.67
CA PHE A 20 -12.45 12.09 -18.30
C PHE A 20 -12.44 13.62 -18.49
N ASP A 21 -11.29 14.14 -18.87
CA ASP A 21 -11.04 15.56 -19.05
C ASP A 21 -11.44 16.05 -20.45
N THR A 22 -11.93 17.29 -20.49
CA THR A 22 -12.11 18.08 -21.71
C THR A 22 -11.13 19.23 -21.69
N GLN A 23 -10.41 19.42 -22.79
CA GLN A 23 -9.41 20.46 -22.95
C GLN A 23 -9.92 21.52 -23.92
N THR A 24 -9.62 22.78 -23.59
CA THR A 24 -9.95 23.93 -24.41
C THR A 24 -8.67 24.69 -24.68
N CYS A 25 -8.23 24.71 -25.93
CA CYS A 25 -6.99 25.35 -26.34
C CYS A 25 -7.26 26.47 -27.34
N HIS A 26 -6.49 27.55 -27.24
CA HIS A 26 -6.65 28.73 -28.08
C HIS A 26 -5.48 28.83 -29.06
N ILE A 27 -5.80 28.95 -30.35
CA ILE A 27 -4.85 29.30 -31.41
C ILE A 27 -5.19 30.71 -31.86
N THR A 28 -4.28 31.65 -31.62
CA THR A 28 -4.46 33.05 -31.99
C THR A 28 -3.64 33.38 -33.23
N VAL A 29 -4.28 33.95 -34.23
CA VAL A 29 -3.64 34.49 -35.44
C VAL A 29 -3.74 36.01 -35.39
N SER A 30 -2.60 36.68 -35.35
CA SER A 30 -2.51 38.15 -35.40
C SER A 30 -1.25 38.56 -36.15
N SER A 31 -1.24 39.78 -36.66
CA SER A 31 -0.01 40.37 -37.19
C SER A 31 0.92 40.74 -36.03
N ILE A 32 2.23 40.53 -36.22
CA ILE A 32 3.24 40.91 -35.21
C ILE A 32 3.69 42.37 -35.36
N ASN A 33 3.60 42.93 -36.57
CA ASN A 33 4.19 44.24 -36.90
C ASN A 33 3.19 45.23 -37.51
N HIS A 34 2.08 44.75 -38.06
CA HIS A 34 1.10 45.59 -38.77
C HIS A 34 -0.15 45.82 -37.94
N SER A 35 -0.54 47.09 -37.80
CA SER A 35 -1.78 47.49 -37.13
C SER A 35 -3.02 47.17 -37.97
N ASP A 36 -4.20 47.26 -37.34
CA ASP A 36 -5.50 47.05 -37.98
C ASP A 36 -5.80 48.04 -39.14
N LYS A 37 -5.07 49.15 -39.21
CA LYS A 37 -5.12 50.13 -40.31
C LYS A 37 -4.41 49.66 -41.56
N GLU A 38 -3.40 48.79 -41.42
CA GLU A 38 -2.57 48.28 -42.51
C GLU A 38 -3.06 46.91 -42.97
N ILE A 39 -3.32 46.00 -42.01
CA ILE A 39 -3.79 44.65 -42.27
C ILE A 39 -5.04 44.39 -41.44
N LYS A 40 -6.13 44.09 -42.13
CA LYS A 40 -7.40 43.71 -41.50
C LYS A 40 -7.58 42.20 -41.56
N LEU A 41 -7.69 41.56 -40.39
CA LEU A 41 -7.97 40.12 -40.31
C LEU A 41 -9.47 39.91 -40.16
N VAL A 42 -10.02 39.03 -41.00
CA VAL A 42 -11.43 38.63 -40.96
C VAL A 42 -11.50 37.10 -41.03
N PRO A 43 -12.25 36.44 -40.13
CA PRO A 43 -12.41 34.99 -40.20
C PRO A 43 -13.13 34.60 -41.48
N ALA A 44 -12.60 33.60 -42.19
CA ALA A 44 -13.18 33.14 -43.46
C ALA A 44 -14.55 32.47 -43.29
N SER A 45 -14.86 31.96 -42.09
CA SER A 45 -16.13 31.30 -41.82
C SER A 45 -16.53 31.40 -40.35
N ASN A 46 -17.83 31.18 -40.08
CA ASN A 46 -18.38 31.15 -38.73
C ASN A 46 -18.02 29.83 -38.01
N SER A 47 -18.09 29.84 -36.67
CA SER A 47 -17.81 28.68 -35.80
C SER A 47 -18.48 27.37 -36.24
N SER A 48 -19.74 27.42 -36.68
CA SER A 48 -20.48 26.24 -37.15
C SER A 48 -19.84 25.62 -38.41
N LYS A 49 -19.48 26.44 -39.40
CA LYS A 49 -18.87 25.96 -40.64
C LYS A 49 -17.44 25.49 -40.40
N ALA A 50 -16.66 26.19 -39.58
CA ALA A 50 -15.34 25.76 -39.16
C ALA A 50 -15.36 24.40 -38.45
N THR A 51 -16.33 24.19 -37.56
CA THR A 51 -16.53 22.90 -36.87
C THR A 51 -16.89 21.77 -37.85
N GLN A 52 -17.76 22.04 -38.82
CA GLN A 52 -18.15 21.04 -39.83
C GLN A 52 -16.94 20.62 -40.68
N VAL A 53 -16.21 21.60 -41.23
CA VAL A 53 -15.02 21.33 -42.05
C VAL A 53 -13.98 20.54 -41.25
N ALA A 54 -13.76 20.91 -39.99
CA ALA A 54 -12.85 20.17 -39.11
C ALA A 54 -13.26 18.70 -38.96
N ARG A 55 -14.56 18.41 -38.70
CA ARG A 55 -15.04 17.02 -38.60
C ARG A 55 -14.86 16.21 -39.88
N GLU A 56 -15.07 16.84 -41.04
CA GLU A 56 -14.88 16.19 -42.35
C GLU A 56 -13.40 15.92 -42.64
N SER A 57 -12.49 16.74 -42.11
CA SER A 57 -11.04 16.60 -42.30
C SER A 57 -10.33 15.66 -41.32
N ILE A 58 -10.96 15.32 -40.19
CA ILE A 58 -10.36 14.44 -39.18
C ILE A 58 -10.49 12.98 -39.65
N LEU A 59 -9.35 12.38 -40.04
CA LEU A 59 -9.29 11.03 -40.57
C LEU A 59 -9.44 9.94 -39.50
N THR A 60 -8.88 10.15 -38.30
CA THR A 60 -8.92 9.19 -37.19
C THR A 60 -9.08 9.89 -35.85
N GLN A 61 -9.91 9.31 -34.98
CA GLN A 61 -9.99 9.69 -33.57
C GLN A 61 -9.09 8.72 -32.78
N GLY A 62 -7.94 9.22 -32.33
CA GLY A 62 -6.99 8.47 -31.50
C GLY A 62 -7.31 8.63 -30.02
N GLU A 63 -6.38 9.24 -29.28
CA GLU A 63 -6.51 9.55 -27.85
C GLU A 63 -7.55 10.64 -27.56
N TRP A 64 -7.88 11.47 -28.55
CA TRP A 64 -8.72 12.65 -28.41
C TRP A 64 -9.92 12.61 -29.36
N GLU A 65 -11.11 12.80 -28.81
CA GLU A 65 -12.35 13.08 -29.52
C GLU A 65 -12.46 14.59 -29.76
N PHE A 66 -12.69 14.98 -31.02
CA PHE A 66 -12.94 16.36 -31.37
C PHE A 66 -14.38 16.78 -31.06
N LEU A 67 -14.57 17.87 -30.31
CA LEU A 67 -15.90 18.38 -29.96
C LEU A 67 -16.34 19.50 -30.91
N ASN A 68 -15.63 20.62 -30.90
CA ASN A 68 -15.96 21.81 -31.67
C ASN A 68 -14.78 22.78 -31.85
N ILE A 69 -14.97 23.75 -32.75
CA ILE A 69 -14.12 24.94 -32.89
C ILE A 69 -15.01 26.18 -32.80
N SER A 70 -14.67 27.12 -31.92
CA SER A 70 -15.27 28.46 -31.93
C SER A 70 -14.28 29.50 -32.43
N VAL A 71 -14.75 30.36 -33.33
CA VAL A 71 -13.97 31.43 -33.94
C VAL A 71 -14.45 32.77 -33.37
N SER A 72 -13.56 33.53 -32.76
CA SER A 72 -13.82 34.89 -32.32
C SER A 72 -12.81 35.87 -32.92
N LYS A 73 -13.27 37.08 -33.22
CA LYS A 73 -12.40 38.20 -33.57
C LYS A 73 -12.26 39.08 -32.34
N GLU A 74 -11.03 39.39 -32.00
CA GLU A 74 -10.63 40.25 -30.88
C GLU A 74 -9.74 41.38 -31.42
N ILE A 75 -9.67 42.47 -30.68
CA ILE A 75 -8.76 43.58 -30.96
C ILE A 75 -7.83 43.66 -29.77
N ASP A 76 -6.53 43.53 -30.01
CA ASP A 76 -5.52 43.75 -28.99
C ASP A 76 -4.97 45.18 -29.08
N ILE A 77 -4.62 45.76 -27.94
CA ILE A 77 -4.12 47.13 -27.86
C ILE A 77 -2.71 47.09 -27.29
N TYR A 78 -1.73 47.46 -28.11
CA TYR A 78 -0.33 47.49 -27.73
C TYR A 78 0.27 48.86 -28.09
N GLU A 79 0.91 49.52 -27.12
CA GLU A 79 1.54 50.84 -27.29
C GLU A 79 0.64 51.91 -27.96
N GLY A 80 -0.66 51.88 -27.69
CA GLY A 80 -1.64 52.81 -28.25
C GLY A 80 -2.06 52.52 -29.70
N GLN A 81 -1.59 51.42 -30.28
CA GLN A 81 -2.03 50.90 -31.57
C GLN A 81 -2.95 49.69 -31.40
N THR A 82 -3.87 49.53 -32.34
CA THR A 82 -4.85 48.45 -32.40
C THR A 82 -4.39 47.37 -33.38
N PHE A 83 -4.50 46.11 -32.96
CA PHE A 83 -4.12 44.94 -33.76
C PHE A 83 -5.30 43.99 -33.85
N ASP A 84 -5.67 43.62 -35.07
CA ASP A 84 -6.67 42.58 -35.28
C ASP A 84 -6.10 41.21 -34.84
N ARG A 85 -6.87 40.46 -34.06
CA ARG A 85 -6.58 39.08 -33.63
C ARG A 85 -7.77 38.18 -33.93
N ILE A 86 -7.52 37.02 -34.52
CA ILE A 86 -8.53 35.95 -34.65
C ILE A 86 -8.14 34.83 -33.70
N MET A 87 -9.06 34.45 -32.80
CA MET A 87 -8.86 33.35 -31.87
C MET A 87 -9.73 32.15 -32.28
N TYR A 88 -9.06 31.03 -32.54
CA TYR A 88 -9.67 29.72 -32.73
C TYR A 88 -9.58 28.95 -31.43
N THR A 89 -10.72 28.70 -30.80
CA THR A 89 -10.80 27.90 -29.59
C THR A 89 -11.22 26.48 -29.96
N ILE A 90 -10.32 25.53 -29.73
CA ILE A 90 -10.50 24.12 -30.08
C ILE A 90 -10.84 23.37 -28.80
N SER A 91 -11.98 22.68 -28.79
CA SER A 91 -12.39 21.83 -27.68
C SER A 91 -12.23 20.36 -28.07
N VAL A 92 -11.47 19.62 -27.25
CA VAL A 92 -11.23 18.19 -27.42
C VAL A 92 -11.47 17.45 -26.11
N ARG A 93 -11.94 16.21 -26.19
CA ARG A 93 -12.18 15.33 -25.05
C ARG A 93 -11.27 14.12 -25.11
N ARG A 94 -10.68 13.73 -23.99
CA ARG A 94 -9.84 12.53 -23.92
C ARG A 94 -10.72 11.27 -23.97
N MET A 95 -10.31 10.26 -24.73
CA MET A 95 -10.92 8.92 -24.72
C MET A 95 -10.42 8.15 -23.48
N PRO A 96 -11.26 7.89 -22.46
CA PRO A 96 -10.79 7.47 -21.15
C PRO A 96 -10.49 5.96 -21.03
N LEU A 97 -10.98 5.14 -21.97
CA LEU A 97 -11.06 3.68 -21.81
C LEU A 97 -9.70 3.03 -21.47
N MET A 98 -8.67 3.32 -22.27
CA MET A 98 -7.34 2.72 -22.08
C MET A 98 -6.65 3.23 -20.83
N HIS A 99 -6.79 4.52 -20.52
CA HIS A 99 -6.23 5.10 -19.29
C HIS A 99 -6.90 4.53 -18.04
N PHE A 100 -8.23 4.32 -18.10
CA PHE A 100 -8.96 3.71 -17.02
C PHE A 100 -8.47 2.28 -16.76
N ILE A 101 -8.33 1.46 -17.80
CA ILE A 101 -7.82 0.08 -17.66
C ILE A 101 -6.40 0.07 -17.12
N ASN A 102 -5.51 0.94 -17.61
CA ASN A 102 -4.10 0.91 -17.23
C ASN A 102 -3.82 1.46 -15.82
N PHE A 103 -4.67 2.34 -15.29
CA PHE A 103 -4.44 2.94 -13.97
C PHE A 103 -5.45 2.49 -12.91
N GLN A 104 -6.75 2.51 -13.23
CA GLN A 104 -7.77 2.21 -12.24
C GLN A 104 -7.79 0.72 -11.86
N LEU A 105 -7.65 -0.17 -12.86
CA LEU A 105 -7.72 -1.61 -12.64
C LEU A 105 -6.57 -2.12 -11.75
N PRO A 106 -5.29 -1.77 -11.96
CA PRO A 106 -4.21 -2.19 -11.07
C PRO A 106 -4.39 -1.70 -9.63
N ILE A 107 -4.86 -0.46 -9.42
CA ILE A 107 -5.08 0.07 -8.06
C ILE A 107 -6.19 -0.71 -7.34
N LEU A 108 -7.28 -1.01 -8.04
CA LEU A 108 -8.36 -1.85 -7.49
C LEU A 108 -7.85 -3.24 -7.13
N PHE A 109 -6.99 -3.83 -7.96
CA PHE A 109 -6.37 -5.12 -7.65
C PHE A 109 -5.50 -5.05 -6.39
N PHE A 110 -4.64 -4.04 -6.25
CA PHE A 110 -3.85 -3.85 -5.02
C PHE A 110 -4.72 -3.69 -3.78
N LEU A 111 -5.84 -2.96 -3.89
CA LEU A 111 -6.79 -2.80 -2.79
C LEU A 111 -7.46 -4.13 -2.41
N ILE A 112 -7.85 -4.95 -3.39
CA ILE A 112 -8.41 -6.29 -3.15
C ILE A 112 -7.37 -7.20 -2.49
N VAL A 113 -6.12 -7.16 -2.95
CA VAL A 113 -5.00 -7.94 -2.40
C VAL A 113 -4.70 -7.52 -0.96
N ASP A 114 -4.71 -6.23 -0.66
CA ASP A 114 -4.56 -5.74 0.70
C ASP A 114 -5.74 -6.17 1.60
N LEU A 115 -6.98 -6.12 1.12
CA LEU A 115 -8.13 -6.68 1.83
C LEU A 115 -8.01 -8.18 2.06
N ALA A 116 -7.50 -8.92 1.07
CA ALA A 116 -7.27 -10.36 1.17
C ALA A 116 -6.24 -10.71 2.25
N SER A 117 -5.26 -9.82 2.50
CA SER A 117 -4.24 -10.03 3.52
C SER A 117 -4.79 -10.14 4.96
N PHE A 118 -5.99 -9.61 5.23
CA PHE A 118 -6.64 -9.75 6.54
C PHE A 118 -7.07 -11.19 6.82
N PHE A 119 -7.27 -12.02 5.79
CA PHE A 119 -7.56 -13.45 5.95
C PHE A 119 -6.31 -14.29 6.20
N ILE A 120 -5.11 -13.73 6.00
CA ILE A 120 -3.85 -14.39 6.33
C ILE A 120 -3.69 -14.35 7.86
N PRO A 121 -3.39 -15.50 8.51
CA PRO A 121 -3.12 -15.51 9.95
C PRO A 121 -1.91 -14.63 10.28
N ASP A 122 -1.88 -14.08 11.49
CA ASP A 122 -0.81 -13.17 11.98
C ASP A 122 0.52 -13.91 12.25
N ARG A 123 1.08 -14.50 11.19
CA ARG A 123 2.45 -15.02 11.12
C ARG A 123 3.34 -13.95 10.50
N GLY A 124 4.66 -14.01 10.73
CA GLY A 124 5.62 -13.04 10.15
C GLY A 124 5.49 -12.85 8.62
N GLU A 125 4.96 -13.85 7.92
CA GLU A 125 4.62 -13.84 6.49
C GLU A 125 3.62 -12.73 6.10
N LYS A 126 2.62 -12.43 6.95
CA LYS A 126 1.60 -11.40 6.68
C LYS A 126 2.22 -10.00 6.58
N LEU A 127 3.21 -9.71 7.42
CA LEU A 127 3.91 -8.43 7.41
C LEU A 127 4.70 -8.26 6.10
N CYS A 128 5.47 -9.28 5.71
CA CYS A 128 6.24 -9.29 4.47
C CYS A 128 5.33 -9.13 3.24
N PHE A 129 4.18 -9.81 3.24
CA PHE A 129 3.17 -9.66 2.20
C PHE A 129 2.68 -8.22 2.08
N LYS A 130 2.23 -7.60 3.18
CA LYS A 130 1.74 -6.20 3.18
C LYS A 130 2.81 -5.21 2.72
N VAL A 131 4.07 -5.39 3.13
CA VAL A 131 5.20 -4.55 2.67
C VAL A 131 5.39 -4.68 1.16
N THR A 132 5.31 -5.90 0.61
CA THR A 132 5.48 -6.14 -0.83
C THR A 132 4.38 -5.48 -1.66
N VAL A 133 3.12 -5.60 -1.19
CA VAL A 133 1.96 -4.96 -1.83
C VAL A 133 2.10 -3.43 -1.77
N LEU A 134 2.56 -2.88 -0.64
CA LEU A 134 2.83 -1.45 -0.47
C LEU A 134 3.93 -0.95 -1.41
N LEU A 135 4.99 -1.72 -1.61
CA LEU A 135 6.04 -1.41 -2.57
C LEU A 135 5.48 -1.40 -4.01
N GLY A 136 4.66 -2.39 -4.36
CA GLY A 136 4.02 -2.47 -5.69
C GLY A 136 3.17 -1.25 -6.02
N ILE A 137 2.31 -0.80 -5.09
CA ILE A 137 1.52 0.42 -5.30
C ILE A 137 2.39 1.68 -5.31
N SER A 138 3.51 1.73 -4.57
CA SER A 138 4.45 2.85 -4.60
C SER A 138 5.08 3.01 -5.99
N VAL A 139 5.47 1.91 -6.62
CA VAL A 139 6.00 1.92 -7.99
C VAL A 139 4.93 2.38 -8.98
N LEU A 140 3.69 1.90 -8.85
CA LEU A 140 2.57 2.35 -9.69
C LEU A 140 2.31 3.86 -9.54
N MET A 141 2.44 4.39 -8.33
CA MET A 141 2.31 5.83 -8.07
C MET A 141 3.41 6.64 -8.76
N LEU A 142 4.66 6.13 -8.78
CA LEU A 142 5.75 6.78 -9.51
C LEU A 142 5.48 6.81 -11.02
N ILE A 143 5.03 5.69 -11.60
CA ILE A 143 4.65 5.62 -13.02
C ILE A 143 3.54 6.62 -13.34
N LEU A 144 2.55 6.75 -12.45
CA LEU A 144 1.46 7.72 -12.61
C LEU A 144 1.98 9.18 -12.58
N ASN A 145 2.99 9.46 -11.73
CA ASN A 145 3.60 10.79 -11.65
C ASN A 145 4.33 11.17 -12.95
N ASP A 146 4.99 10.20 -13.59
CA ASP A 146 5.70 10.43 -14.86
C ASP A 146 4.74 10.67 -16.03
N ILE A 147 3.53 10.11 -15.98
CA ILE A 147 2.54 10.21 -17.07
C ILE A 147 1.67 11.47 -16.93
N LEU A 148 1.40 11.92 -15.70
CA LEU A 148 0.61 13.12 -15.46
C LEU A 148 1.47 14.37 -15.62
N PRO A 149 1.06 15.36 -16.44
CA PRO A 149 1.83 16.58 -16.60
C PRO A 149 1.93 17.33 -15.26
N SER A 150 3.15 17.62 -14.80
CA SER A 150 3.43 18.25 -13.50
C SER A 150 2.99 19.72 -13.40
N LYS A 151 2.31 20.28 -14.42
CA LYS A 151 2.02 21.72 -14.57
C LYS A 151 0.54 22.07 -14.52
N SER A 152 -0.25 21.38 -13.69
CA SER A 152 -1.65 21.75 -13.43
C SER A 152 -1.76 22.66 -12.20
N HIS A 153 -2.55 23.73 -12.31
CA HIS A 153 -2.90 24.60 -11.18
C HIS A 153 -3.68 23.87 -10.07
N ARG A 154 -4.30 22.72 -10.39
CA ARG A 154 -5.03 21.87 -9.43
C ARG A 154 -4.55 20.44 -9.48
N CYS A 155 -4.44 19.80 -8.30
CA CYS A 155 -4.13 18.37 -8.22
C CYS A 155 -5.20 17.55 -8.98
N PRO A 156 -4.78 16.57 -9.79
CA PRO A 156 -5.71 15.69 -10.48
C PRO A 156 -6.43 14.75 -9.50
N LEU A 157 -7.69 14.44 -9.77
CA LEU A 157 -8.53 13.59 -8.92
C LEU A 157 -7.90 12.20 -8.74
N ILE A 158 -7.31 11.66 -9.81
CA ILE A 158 -6.62 10.35 -9.78
C ILE A 158 -5.41 10.35 -8.83
N ALA A 159 -4.67 11.46 -8.70
CA ALA A 159 -3.55 11.52 -7.76
C ALA A 159 -4.06 11.50 -6.32
N THR A 160 -5.15 12.22 -6.04
CA THR A 160 -5.82 12.19 -4.73
C THR A 160 -6.32 10.77 -4.42
N TYR A 161 -6.91 10.08 -5.41
CA TYR A 161 -7.34 8.69 -5.31
C TYR A 161 -6.21 7.77 -4.85
N VAL A 162 -5.07 7.81 -5.54
CA VAL A 162 -3.92 6.95 -5.27
C VAL A 162 -3.30 7.25 -3.90
N ILE A 163 -3.13 8.52 -3.55
CA ILE A 163 -2.52 8.94 -2.27
C ILE A 163 -3.37 8.48 -1.09
N VAL A 164 -4.69 8.59 -1.18
CA VAL A 164 -5.59 8.17 -0.11
C VAL A 164 -5.58 6.65 0.03
N ILE A 165 -5.61 5.89 -1.08
CA ILE A 165 -5.49 4.42 -1.02
C ILE A 165 -4.14 3.99 -0.43
N PHE A 166 -3.05 4.63 -0.85
CA PHE A 166 -1.73 4.39 -0.29
C PHE A 166 -1.70 4.62 1.22
N SER A 167 -2.35 5.70 1.68
CA SER A 167 -2.47 6.02 3.11
C SER A 167 -3.29 4.96 3.86
N PHE A 168 -4.39 4.46 3.28
CA PHE A 168 -5.17 3.36 3.85
C PHE A 168 -4.33 2.08 3.97
N MET A 169 -3.58 1.71 2.94
CA MET A 169 -2.71 0.53 2.96
C MET A 169 -1.58 0.67 4.00
N LEU A 170 -0.99 1.87 4.15
CA LEU A 170 -0.03 2.17 5.21
C LEU A 170 -0.64 1.99 6.60
N LEU A 171 -1.84 2.54 6.83
CA LEU A 171 -2.55 2.38 8.10
C LEU A 171 -2.84 0.91 8.41
N SER A 172 -3.20 0.12 7.40
CA SER A 172 -3.39 -1.32 7.55
C SER A 172 -2.10 -2.06 7.89
N LEU A 173 -0.96 -1.65 7.33
CA LEU A 173 0.34 -2.21 7.70
C LEU A 173 0.74 -1.85 9.13
N LEU A 174 0.51 -0.60 9.56
CA LEU A 174 0.76 -0.17 10.94
C LEU A 174 -0.10 -0.94 11.95
N GLU A 175 -1.36 -1.21 11.62
CA GLU A 175 -2.24 -2.07 12.42
C GLU A 175 -1.64 -3.47 12.57
N THR A 176 -1.18 -4.08 11.47
CA THR A 176 -0.58 -5.42 11.53
C THR A 176 0.70 -5.43 12.37
N ILE A 177 1.53 -4.39 12.29
CA ILE A 177 2.73 -4.24 13.15
C ILE A 177 2.31 -4.16 14.63
N LEU A 178 1.32 -3.34 14.96
CA LEU A 178 0.81 -3.18 16.32
C LEU A 178 0.27 -4.51 16.87
N VAL A 179 -0.48 -5.25 16.06
CA VAL A 179 -1.03 -6.55 16.43
C VAL A 179 0.07 -7.57 16.70
N ILE A 180 1.07 -7.69 15.81
CA ILE A 180 2.23 -8.57 16.01
C ILE A 180 2.99 -8.18 17.28
N TYR A 181 3.19 -6.88 17.51
CA TYR A 181 3.83 -6.38 18.72
C TYR A 181 3.07 -6.78 20.00
N LEU A 182 1.74 -6.63 20.02
CA LEU A 182 0.91 -7.04 21.16
C LEU A 182 0.96 -8.56 21.40
N ILE A 183 0.95 -9.37 20.34
CA ILE A 183 1.10 -10.84 20.43
C ILE A 183 2.45 -11.19 21.04
N ASN A 184 3.54 -10.61 20.55
CA ASN A 184 4.89 -10.88 21.05
C ASN A 184 5.06 -10.45 22.51
N MET A 185 4.56 -9.26 22.87
CA MET A 185 4.56 -8.78 24.26
C MET A 185 3.80 -9.72 25.20
N SER A 186 2.67 -10.30 24.76
CA SER A 186 1.94 -11.29 25.55
C SER A 186 2.74 -12.57 25.79
N SER A 187 3.53 -13.02 24.80
CA SER A 187 4.36 -14.22 24.92
C SER A 187 5.53 -14.06 25.88
N GLU A 188 6.17 -12.88 25.92
CA GLU A 188 7.28 -12.61 26.86
C GLU A 188 6.82 -12.59 28.33
N GLN A 189 5.59 -12.15 28.59
CA GLN A 189 5.03 -12.16 29.95
C GLN A 189 4.78 -13.57 30.48
N ASP A 190 4.42 -14.52 29.61
CA ASP A 190 4.28 -15.93 29.99
C ASP A 190 5.65 -16.56 30.28
N THR A 191 6.68 -16.28 29.47
CA THR A 191 8.05 -16.80 29.70
C THR A 191 8.68 -16.27 30.99
N LYS A 192 8.51 -14.97 31.30
CA LYS A 192 9.03 -14.36 32.54
C LYS A 192 8.33 -14.87 33.81
N ARG A 193 7.09 -15.38 33.73
CA ARG A 193 6.40 -16.01 34.87
C ARG A 193 6.83 -17.44 35.13
N VAL A 194 7.32 -18.16 34.13
CA VAL A 194 7.80 -19.54 34.27
C VAL A 194 9.19 -19.59 34.94
N GLN A 195 9.99 -18.52 34.83
CA GLN A 195 11.38 -18.49 35.33
C GLN A 195 11.55 -18.04 36.79
N ARG A 196 10.48 -17.80 37.58
CA ARG A 196 10.61 -17.39 38.99
C ARG A 196 10.17 -18.49 39.97
N PRO A 197 11.06 -19.40 40.39
CA PRO A 197 11.00 -19.98 41.73
C PRO A 197 11.59 -18.95 42.72
N GLU A 198 10.84 -18.59 43.77
CA GLU A 198 11.41 -17.82 44.88
C GLU A 198 12.31 -18.71 45.76
N ASP A 199 13.46 -18.13 46.07
CA ASP A 199 14.65 -18.60 46.77
C ASP A 199 14.47 -19.45 48.05
N LEU A 200 15.34 -20.46 48.22
CA LEU A 200 16.02 -20.70 49.50
C LEU A 200 17.27 -21.60 49.35
N SER A 201 18.46 -20.99 49.24
CA SER A 201 19.57 -21.18 50.20
C SER A 201 20.85 -20.51 49.68
N SER A 202 21.32 -19.57 50.48
CA SER A 202 22.65 -18.97 50.50
C SER A 202 23.79 -19.97 50.39
N GLU A 203 24.81 -19.69 49.58
CA GLU A 203 26.14 -19.25 50.05
C GLU A 203 27.10 -18.98 48.87
N THR A 204 27.97 -18.01 49.10
CA THR A 204 29.10 -17.47 48.32
C THR A 204 30.04 -18.51 47.71
N ASP A 205 30.56 -18.27 46.49
CA ASP A 205 31.97 -17.87 46.30
C ASP A 205 32.37 -17.48 44.86
N LYS A 206 33.42 -16.65 44.79
CA LYS A 206 34.08 -16.12 43.57
C LYS A 206 34.77 -17.21 42.74
N CYS A 207 34.85 -17.02 41.40
CA CYS A 207 36.11 -16.79 40.67
C CYS A 207 35.95 -16.69 39.14
N LYS A 208 37.00 -16.17 38.52
CA LYS A 208 37.13 -15.60 37.17
C LYS A 208 38.02 -16.50 36.30
N GLY A 209 37.78 -16.51 35.00
CA GLY A 209 38.67 -17.02 33.93
C GLY A 209 38.36 -18.46 33.50
N ASP A 210 38.63 -18.91 32.28
CA ASP A 210 39.01 -18.34 30.99
C ASP A 210 38.90 -19.54 30.01
N SER A 211 38.61 -19.24 28.74
CA SER A 211 38.93 -20.03 27.55
C SER A 211 38.32 -21.44 27.37
N SER A 212 37.47 -21.57 26.34
CA SER A 212 37.85 -22.13 25.02
C SER A 212 36.71 -23.00 24.45
N ASP A 213 35.88 -22.41 23.58
CA ASP A 213 34.93 -23.17 22.76
C ASP A 213 35.48 -23.29 21.34
N HIS A 214 35.78 -24.52 20.93
CA HIS A 214 35.85 -24.87 19.52
C HIS A 214 35.39 -26.31 19.28
N ILE A 215 34.40 -26.38 18.37
CA ILE A 215 34.17 -27.40 17.33
C ILE A 215 33.00 -28.39 17.53
N SER A 216 31.99 -28.09 16.71
CA SER A 216 30.92 -28.90 16.11
C SER A 216 31.34 -30.30 15.62
N TYR A 217 30.47 -31.31 15.75
CA TYR A 217 29.70 -31.91 14.63
C TYR A 217 28.91 -33.17 15.05
N SER A 218 27.65 -33.22 14.61
CA SER A 218 26.80 -34.33 14.13
C SER A 218 26.93 -35.75 14.70
N GLY A 219 25.77 -36.36 14.94
CA GLY A 219 25.63 -37.66 15.60
C GLY A 219 25.78 -38.90 14.72
N VAL A 220 25.71 -40.07 15.37
CA VAL A 220 25.34 -41.40 14.84
C VAL A 220 24.84 -42.26 16.01
N GLU A 221 23.82 -43.08 15.76
CA GLU A 221 23.18 -44.07 16.64
C GLU A 221 24.14 -45.14 17.22
N ALA A 222 23.79 -45.66 18.40
CA ALA A 222 24.35 -46.91 18.96
C ALA A 222 23.70 -48.14 18.28
N PRO A 223 24.34 -49.32 18.27
CA PRO A 223 23.99 -50.30 19.32
C PRO A 223 25.06 -51.36 19.68
N LEU A 224 24.77 -52.10 20.77
CA LEU A 224 24.89 -53.56 20.92
C LEU A 224 25.95 -54.11 21.91
N GLU A 225 25.42 -54.75 22.98
CA GLU A 225 25.85 -55.95 23.74
C GLU A 225 27.32 -56.14 24.17
N SER A 226 27.67 -56.75 25.30
CA SER A 226 26.97 -57.49 26.36
C SER A 226 27.98 -57.79 27.49
N LEU A 227 27.44 -58.26 28.62
CA LEU A 227 28.03 -59.29 29.49
C LEU A 227 29.22 -58.88 30.38
N MET A 228 28.88 -58.62 31.64
CA MET A 228 29.29 -59.41 32.82
C MET A 228 29.58 -58.49 34.00
N LEU A 229 28.55 -58.22 34.82
CA LEU A 229 28.81 -58.09 36.25
C LEU A 229 27.57 -58.42 37.05
N LYS A 230 27.17 -59.69 36.95
CA LYS A 230 26.26 -60.32 37.89
C LYS A 230 27.11 -60.90 39.02
N GLU A 231 27.55 -60.04 39.94
CA GLU A 231 27.87 -60.35 41.34
C GLU A 231 28.52 -59.12 41.97
N ILE A 232 27.69 -58.20 42.47
CA ILE A 232 27.74 -57.64 43.83
C ILE A 232 26.33 -57.07 44.02
N TYR A 233 25.39 -57.99 44.23
CA TYR A 233 24.10 -57.68 44.82
C TYR A 233 24.14 -58.26 46.23
N SER A 234 24.52 -57.44 47.21
CA SER A 234 23.99 -57.47 48.59
C SER A 234 24.80 -56.55 49.53
N LYS A 235 24.47 -55.27 49.55
CA LYS A 235 24.36 -54.45 50.77
C LYS A 235 23.68 -53.13 50.42
N GLU A 236 22.73 -52.72 51.25
CA GLU A 236 21.93 -51.48 51.16
C GLU A 236 20.56 -51.57 50.47
N LYS A 237 19.81 -52.63 50.76
CA LYS A 237 18.36 -52.73 50.45
C LYS A 237 17.48 -51.88 51.39
N MET A 238 17.97 -50.75 51.88
CA MET A 238 17.21 -49.84 52.75
C MET A 238 17.42 -48.37 52.38
N ASN A 239 17.74 -48.07 51.11
CA ASN A 239 17.78 -46.70 50.60
C ASN A 239 17.09 -46.54 49.23
N ASP A 240 17.04 -47.58 48.38
CA ASP A 240 16.44 -47.46 47.04
C ASP A 240 14.92 -47.27 47.02
N MET A 241 14.18 -47.97 47.89
CA MET A 241 12.71 -47.83 47.96
C MET A 241 12.30 -46.46 48.53
N HIS A 242 13.10 -45.94 49.47
CA HIS A 242 12.89 -44.62 50.06
C HIS A 242 13.29 -43.51 49.09
N LEU A 243 14.35 -43.71 48.30
CA LEU A 243 14.79 -42.81 47.24
C LEU A 243 13.76 -42.75 46.10
N LEU A 244 13.21 -43.90 45.68
CA LEU A 244 12.14 -43.94 44.68
C LEU A 244 10.86 -43.26 45.16
N GLN A 245 10.51 -43.40 46.45
CA GLN A 245 9.39 -42.67 47.04
C GLN A 245 9.65 -41.16 47.06
N LEU A 246 10.87 -40.73 47.39
CA LEU A 246 11.26 -39.32 47.36
C LEU A 246 11.18 -38.73 45.95
N ILE A 247 11.67 -39.45 44.94
CA ILE A 247 11.60 -39.01 43.54
C ILE A 247 10.13 -38.95 43.07
N LEU A 248 9.29 -39.91 43.48
CA LEU A 248 7.87 -39.92 43.12
C LEU A 248 7.12 -38.73 43.75
N GLU A 249 7.47 -38.37 44.98
CA GLU A 249 6.90 -37.25 45.71
C GLU A 249 7.30 -35.90 45.08
N GLU A 250 8.58 -35.75 44.71
CA GLU A 250 9.10 -34.58 43.96
C GLU A 250 8.47 -34.45 42.56
N LEU A 251 8.26 -35.58 41.86
CA LEU A 251 7.57 -35.56 40.58
C LEU A 251 6.09 -35.21 40.72
N GLN A 252 5.45 -35.61 41.82
CA GLN A 252 4.06 -35.23 42.11
C GLN A 252 3.95 -33.75 42.47
N THR A 253 4.85 -33.18 43.27
CA THR A 253 4.85 -31.74 43.59
C THR A 253 5.13 -30.88 42.35
N ILE A 254 6.06 -31.29 41.48
CA ILE A 254 6.28 -30.63 40.19
C ILE A 254 5.02 -30.70 39.32
N LYS A 255 4.36 -31.85 39.24
CA LYS A 255 3.10 -31.98 38.49
C LYS A 255 1.98 -31.12 39.08
N GLN A 256 1.87 -31.06 40.41
CA GLN A 256 0.82 -30.31 41.11
C GLN A 256 1.00 -28.79 40.98
N THR A 257 2.23 -28.31 40.82
CA THR A 257 2.56 -26.88 40.64
C THR A 257 2.51 -26.47 39.16
N LEU A 258 2.93 -27.34 38.25
CA LEU A 258 2.96 -27.06 36.81
C LEU A 258 1.56 -27.06 36.18
N VAL A 259 0.65 -27.93 36.64
CA VAL A 259 -0.74 -28.02 36.12
C VAL A 259 -1.56 -26.73 36.32
N PRO A 260 -1.63 -26.12 37.52
CA PRO A 260 -2.35 -24.86 37.70
C PRO A 260 -1.66 -23.69 36.99
N HIS A 261 -0.33 -23.66 36.92
CA HIS A 261 0.41 -22.63 36.16
C HIS A 261 0.14 -22.72 34.65
N THR A 262 0.14 -23.92 34.09
CA THR A 262 -0.20 -24.16 32.67
C THR A 262 -1.65 -23.84 32.36
N LEU A 263 -2.59 -24.09 33.28
CA LEU A 263 -4.01 -23.67 33.14
C LEU A 263 -4.19 -22.15 33.19
N ASN A 264 -3.52 -21.46 34.12
CA ASN A 264 -3.64 -20.00 34.26
C ASN A 264 -2.95 -19.27 33.10
N ALA A 265 -1.78 -19.76 32.66
CA ALA A 265 -1.11 -19.29 31.45
C ALA A 265 -1.96 -19.56 30.19
N GLN A 266 -2.54 -20.76 30.02
CA GLN A 266 -3.48 -21.03 28.93
C GLN A 266 -4.71 -20.11 28.95
N THR A 267 -5.22 -19.77 30.14
CA THR A 267 -6.41 -18.91 30.27
C THR A 267 -6.09 -17.46 29.92
N GLY A 268 -4.93 -16.95 30.37
CA GLY A 268 -4.41 -15.64 29.96
C GLY A 268 -4.11 -15.58 28.45
N GLN A 269 -3.42 -16.59 27.91
CA GLN A 269 -3.11 -16.69 26.49
C GLN A 269 -4.37 -16.74 25.62
N LYS A 270 -5.40 -17.48 26.04
CA LYS A 270 -6.72 -17.51 25.37
C LYS A 270 -7.42 -16.14 25.41
N TYR A 271 -7.30 -15.39 26.52
CA TYR A 271 -7.85 -14.04 26.63
C TYR A 271 -7.17 -13.07 25.66
N TRP A 272 -5.83 -13.04 25.62
CA TRP A 272 -5.06 -12.19 24.70
C TRP A 272 -5.34 -12.53 23.23
N LEU A 273 -5.40 -13.81 22.86
CA LEU A 273 -5.77 -14.23 21.51
C LEU A 273 -7.18 -13.75 21.12
N ARG A 274 -8.12 -13.81 22.07
CA ARG A 274 -9.52 -13.38 21.85
C ARG A 274 -9.62 -11.88 21.70
N MET A 275 -8.84 -11.14 22.48
CA MET A 275 -8.75 -9.68 22.40
C MET A 275 -8.14 -9.24 21.06
N VAL A 276 -7.03 -9.84 20.63
CA VAL A 276 -6.41 -9.57 19.33
C VAL A 276 -7.38 -9.86 18.18
N LYS A 277 -8.07 -11.01 18.19
CA LYS A 277 -9.10 -11.31 17.17
C LYS A 277 -10.22 -10.28 17.14
N CYS A 278 -10.64 -9.77 18.30
CA CYS A 278 -11.66 -8.74 18.38
C CYS A 278 -11.17 -7.40 17.80
N ILE A 279 -9.93 -7.03 18.12
CA ILE A 279 -9.25 -5.83 17.60
C ILE A 279 -9.13 -5.91 16.07
N ASN A 280 -8.56 -6.99 15.52
CA ASN A 280 -8.41 -7.16 14.07
C ASN A 280 -9.77 -7.11 13.35
N ARG A 281 -10.80 -7.75 13.93
CA ARG A 281 -12.15 -7.73 13.37
C ARG A 281 -12.75 -6.33 13.36
N LEU A 282 -12.57 -5.56 14.43
CA LEU A 282 -13.03 -4.18 14.51
C LEU A 282 -12.30 -3.31 13.48
N PHE A 283 -10.98 -3.41 13.41
CA PHE A 283 -10.17 -2.67 12.43
C PHE A 283 -10.58 -3.02 11.00
N PHE A 284 -10.76 -4.30 10.68
CA PHE A 284 -11.21 -4.74 9.37
C PHE A 284 -12.58 -4.13 8.98
N VAL A 285 -13.54 -4.11 9.91
CA VAL A 285 -14.86 -3.51 9.66
C VAL A 285 -14.75 -2.00 9.42
N VAL A 286 -13.99 -1.29 10.26
CA VAL A 286 -13.76 0.16 10.11
C VAL A 286 -13.03 0.46 8.80
N TYR A 287 -12.05 -0.36 8.43
CA TYR A 287 -11.30 -0.24 7.18
C TYR A 287 -12.20 -0.41 5.95
N LEU A 288 -13.04 -1.45 5.94
CA LEU A 288 -13.99 -1.69 4.87
C LEU A 288 -15.00 -0.55 4.71
N ILE A 289 -15.55 -0.04 5.81
CA ILE A 289 -16.49 1.09 5.80
C ILE A 289 -15.78 2.33 5.24
N SER A 290 -14.56 2.62 5.71
CA SER A 290 -13.78 3.79 5.29
C SER A 290 -13.47 3.76 3.80
N ILE A 291 -13.02 2.61 3.29
CA ILE A 291 -12.78 2.41 1.86
C ILE A 291 -14.08 2.56 1.06
N SER A 292 -15.17 1.95 1.51
CA SER A 292 -16.45 2.00 0.78
C SER A 292 -17.00 3.42 0.67
N LEU A 293 -16.92 4.19 1.77
CA LEU A 293 -17.29 5.60 1.78
C LEU A 293 -16.41 6.43 0.85
N PHE A 294 -15.09 6.20 0.88
CA PHE A 294 -14.15 6.89 0.01
C PHE A 294 -14.38 6.59 -1.48
N LEU A 295 -14.53 5.31 -1.84
CA LEU A 295 -14.83 4.90 -3.21
C LEU A 295 -16.17 5.50 -3.68
N GLY A 296 -17.18 5.53 -2.80
CA GLY A 296 -18.47 6.18 -3.08
C GLY A 296 -18.34 7.68 -3.31
N PHE A 297 -17.55 8.38 -2.51
CA PHE A 297 -17.26 9.81 -2.70
C PHE A 297 -16.56 10.06 -4.04
N MET A 298 -15.49 9.30 -4.33
CA MET A 298 -14.74 9.46 -5.58
C MET A 298 -15.59 9.15 -6.81
N PHE A 299 -16.42 8.12 -6.77
CA PHE A 299 -17.35 7.81 -7.86
C PHE A 299 -18.35 8.95 -8.12
N ARG A 300 -18.81 9.65 -7.08
CA ARG A 300 -19.68 10.81 -7.22
C ARG A 300 -18.95 11.98 -7.88
N GLU A 301 -17.77 12.35 -7.38
CA GLU A 301 -16.95 13.42 -7.97
C GLU A 301 -16.62 13.14 -9.44
N TRP A 302 -16.42 11.87 -9.78
CA TRP A 302 -16.17 11.45 -11.15
C TRP A 302 -17.39 11.59 -12.07
N LYS A 303 -18.59 11.33 -11.55
CA LYS A 303 -19.84 11.30 -12.32
C LYS A 303 -20.49 12.67 -12.50
N VAL A 304 -20.15 13.67 -11.67
CA VAL A 304 -20.77 15.01 -11.78
C VAL A 304 -20.29 15.70 -13.07
N GLU A 305 -21.18 15.71 -14.06
CA GLU A 305 -21.21 16.59 -15.25
C GLU A 305 -22.14 17.78 -15.02
#